data_AF-A0A4Y2UGW0-F1
#
_entry.id   AF-A0A4Y2UGW0-F1
#
_cell.length_a   1.000
_cell.length_b   1.000
_cell.length_c   1.000
_cell.angle_alpha   90.00
_cell.angle_beta   90.00
_cell.angle_gamma   90.00
#
_symmetry.space_group_name_H-M   'P 1'
#
loop_
_entity.id
_entity.type
_entity.pdbx_description
1 polymer ?
#
loop_
_entity_poly.entity_id
_entity_poly.type
_entity_poly.pdbx_seq_one_letter_code
_entity_poly.pdbx_strand_id
1 'polypeptide(L)'
;MSLGSLRNFFELVRFDFIIDEDLNAFLLEVNMSPNLSPAHFPQNKLLYEPIVYNSLSIVGLIRKFPDSFTYRGEAEVSEKDIQVFAEQCASETCHSSCKSLKCQTCNQCMNKEMREIAKQAYLEFMNRGKYRRIFPTPIVHQKTPLLSSTETIELSSMNAFMDLWFKGKCHQDPSWCY
;
A
#
# COMPACT_ATOMS: atom_id res chain seq x y z
N MET A 1 -29.21 -4.03 -8.23
CA MET A 1 -28.36 -4.54 -7.14
C MET A 1 -27.01 -3.84 -7.30
N SER A 2 -26.75 -2.80 -6.50
CA SER A 2 -25.46 -2.11 -6.52
C SER A 2 -24.46 -3.01 -5.81
N LEU A 3 -23.50 -3.57 -6.54
CA LEU A 3 -22.37 -4.26 -5.93
C LEU A 3 -21.66 -3.21 -5.05
N GLY A 4 -21.60 -3.43 -3.74
CA GLY A 4 -20.91 -2.52 -2.82
C GLY A 4 -19.46 -2.27 -3.26
N SER A 5 -18.87 -1.17 -2.79
CA SER A 5 -17.48 -0.82 -3.09
C SER A 5 -16.56 -2.04 -2.87
N LEU A 6 -15.82 -2.45 -3.92
CA LEU A 6 -14.82 -3.54 -3.86
C LEU A 6 -13.69 -3.26 -2.86
N ARG A 7 -13.61 -2.04 -2.32
CA ARG A 7 -12.61 -1.59 -1.34
C ARG A 7 -12.83 -2.15 0.08
N ASN A 8 -13.90 -2.91 0.30
CA ASN A 8 -14.22 -3.51 1.60
C ASN A 8 -13.69 -4.94 1.74
N PHE A 9 -12.97 -5.45 0.74
CA PHE A 9 -12.45 -6.81 0.72
C PHE A 9 -10.93 -6.79 0.81
N PHE A 10 -10.38 -7.75 1.53
CA PHE A 10 -8.96 -8.05 1.55
C PHE A 10 -8.78 -9.56 1.52
N GLU A 11 -7.62 -10.01 1.07
CA GLU A 11 -7.31 -11.44 0.99
C GLU A 11 -5.88 -11.68 1.47
N LEU A 12 -5.71 -12.72 2.29
CA LEU A 12 -4.41 -13.21 2.70
C LEU A 12 -4.10 -14.46 1.89
N VAL A 13 -3.23 -14.30 0.89
CA VAL A 13 -2.82 -15.39 0.00
C VAL A 13 -1.43 -15.91 0.35
N ARG A 14 -1.18 -17.19 0.07
CA ARG A 14 0.15 -17.81 0.13
C ARG A 14 0.58 -18.18 -1.28
N PHE A 15 1.78 -17.75 -1.65
CA PHE A 15 2.44 -18.14 -2.89
C PHE A 15 3.49 -19.20 -2.57
N ASP A 16 3.42 -20.33 -3.24
CA ASP A 16 4.39 -21.41 -3.09
C ASP A 16 5.35 -21.36 -4.28
N PHE A 17 6.64 -21.19 -3.98
CA PHE A 17 7.70 -21.10 -4.98
C PHE A 17 8.60 -22.32 -4.91
N ILE A 18 9.09 -22.77 -6.06
CA ILE A 18 10.23 -23.67 -6.18
C ILE A 18 11.44 -22.89 -6.67
N ILE A 19 12.63 -23.27 -6.21
CA ILE A 19 13.90 -22.68 -6.61
C ILE A 19 14.69 -23.74 -7.38
N ASP A 20 15.19 -23.41 -8.57
CA ASP A 20 16.03 -24.30 -9.36
C ASP A 20 17.51 -24.24 -8.96
N GLU A 21 18.36 -24.98 -9.68
CA GLU A 21 19.81 -25.03 -9.46
C GLU A 21 20.51 -23.68 -9.67
N ASP A 22 19.90 -22.78 -10.46
CA ASP A 22 20.38 -21.45 -10.81
C ASP A 22 19.79 -20.34 -9.93
N LEU A 23 19.07 -20.70 -8.86
CA LEU A 23 18.37 -19.79 -7.94
C LEU A 23 17.21 -18.99 -8.57
N ASN A 24 16.68 -19.44 -9.69
CA ASN A 24 15.45 -18.87 -10.26
C ASN A 24 14.24 -19.35 -9.46
N ALA A 25 13.35 -18.43 -9.11
CA ALA A 25 12.11 -18.73 -8.41
C ALA A 25 10.96 -18.92 -9.40
N PHE A 26 10.27 -20.06 -9.33
CA PHE A 26 9.10 -20.38 -10.13
C PHE A 26 7.88 -20.54 -9.24
N LEU A 27 6.78 -19.91 -9.63
CA LEU A 27 5.50 -20.05 -8.94
C LEU A 27 4.90 -21.43 -9.20
N LEU A 28 4.60 -22.17 -8.15
CA LEU A 28 3.91 -23.46 -8.22
C LEU A 28 2.41 -23.30 -8.04
N GLU A 29 1.99 -22.68 -6.94
CA GLU A 29 0.58 -22.48 -6.63
C GLU A 29 0.34 -21.19 -5.84
N VAL A 30 -0.92 -20.73 -5.89
CA VAL A 30 -1.44 -19.63 -5.08
C VAL A 30 -2.61 -20.15 -4.28
N ASN A 31 -2.50 -20.10 -2.95
CA ASN A 31 -3.51 -20.57 -2.02
C ASN A 31 -4.22 -19.39 -1.35
N MET A 32 -5.53 -19.29 -1.57
CA MET A 32 -6.42 -18.25 -1.03
C MET A 32 -6.82 -18.49 0.45
N SER A 33 -6.52 -19.67 0.98
CA SER A 33 -6.88 -20.09 2.34
C SER A 33 -5.71 -20.83 3.00
N PRO A 34 -4.60 -20.11 3.31
CA PRO A 34 -3.47 -20.74 3.96
C PRO A 34 -3.83 -21.25 5.35
N ASN A 35 -3.31 -22.44 5.70
CA ASN A 35 -3.49 -22.97 7.05
C ASN A 35 -2.67 -22.17 8.06
N LEU A 36 -3.36 -21.53 9.00
CA LEU A 36 -2.78 -20.73 10.10
C LEU A 36 -3.01 -21.37 11.48
N SER A 37 -3.43 -22.64 11.52
CA SER A 37 -3.67 -23.36 12.77
C SER A 37 -2.36 -23.89 13.37
N PRO A 38 -2.02 -23.51 14.61
CA PRO A 38 -0.86 -24.08 15.31
C PRO A 38 -1.12 -25.50 15.82
N ALA A 39 -2.35 -26.05 15.67
CA ALA A 39 -2.74 -27.33 16.26
C ALA A 39 -1.93 -28.52 15.74
N HIS A 40 -1.54 -28.49 14.46
CA HIS A 40 -0.71 -29.55 13.86
C HIS A 40 0.78 -29.38 14.17
N PHE A 41 1.25 -28.14 14.34
CA PHE A 41 2.67 -27.83 14.54
C PHE A 41 2.81 -26.66 15.53
N PRO A 42 2.85 -26.92 16.84
CA PRO A 42 2.91 -25.88 17.87
C PRO A 42 4.11 -24.93 17.72
N GLN A 43 5.22 -25.41 17.17
CA GLN A 43 6.40 -24.60 16.86
C GLN A 43 6.12 -23.47 15.85
N ASN A 44 5.14 -23.63 14.97
CA ASN A 44 4.78 -22.63 13.97
C ASN A 44 3.91 -21.50 14.54
N LYS A 45 3.47 -21.60 15.80
CA LYS A 45 2.68 -20.57 16.47
C LYS A 45 3.36 -19.19 16.41
N LEU A 46 4.68 -19.15 16.62
CA LEU A 46 5.47 -17.93 16.57
C LEU A 46 5.51 -17.28 15.18
N LEU A 47 5.24 -18.05 14.12
CA LEU A 47 5.12 -17.57 12.75
C LEU A 47 3.70 -17.07 12.45
N TYR A 48 2.68 -17.83 12.86
CA TYR A 48 1.28 -17.55 12.50
C TYR A 48 0.70 -16.36 13.27
N GLU A 49 1.03 -16.21 14.56
CA GLU A 49 0.50 -15.11 15.38
C GLU A 49 0.83 -13.72 14.80
N PRO A 50 2.08 -13.41 14.43
CA PRO A 50 2.40 -12.14 13.78
C PRO A 50 1.71 -11.96 12.43
N ILE A 51 1.51 -13.04 11.64
CA ILE A 51 0.84 -12.96 10.33
C ILE A 51 -0.61 -12.51 10.54
N VAL A 52 -1.36 -13.19 11.42
CA VAL A 52 -2.75 -12.85 11.70
C VAL A 52 -2.85 -11.45 12.29
N TYR A 53 -2.04 -11.13 13.29
CA TYR A 53 -2.07 -9.82 13.96
C TYR A 53 -1.77 -8.68 12.97
N ASN A 54 -0.67 -8.77 12.22
CA ASN A 54 -0.29 -7.72 11.28
C ASN A 54 -1.29 -7.63 10.11
N SER A 55 -1.88 -8.75 9.67
CA SER A 55 -2.90 -8.75 8.60
C SER A 55 -4.14 -7.97 9.03
N LEU A 56 -4.63 -8.24 10.24
CA LEU A 56 -5.79 -7.53 10.78
C LEU A 56 -5.45 -6.08 11.14
N SER A 57 -4.18 -5.78 11.45
CA SER A 57 -3.74 -4.42 11.72
C SER A 57 -3.67 -3.56 10.46
N ILE A 58 -3.07 -4.07 9.37
CA ILE A 58 -2.90 -3.29 8.13
C ILE A 58 -4.26 -2.94 7.49
N VAL A 59 -5.25 -3.84 7.59
CA VAL A 59 -6.63 -3.57 7.12
C VAL A 59 -7.45 -2.70 8.08
N GLY A 60 -6.87 -2.29 9.20
CA GLY A 60 -7.48 -1.37 10.17
C GLY A 60 -8.48 -2.02 11.14
N LEU A 61 -8.54 -3.35 11.24
CA LEU A 61 -9.41 -4.05 12.21
C LEU A 61 -8.82 -4.10 13.61
N ILE A 62 -7.48 -4.14 13.72
CA ILE A 62 -6.76 -4.11 14.99
C ILE A 62 -5.87 -2.87 15.06
N ARG A 63 -5.99 -2.12 16.16
CA ARG A 63 -5.12 -0.98 16.47
C ARG A 63 -4.20 -1.34 17.62
N LYS A 64 -2.98 -0.79 17.60
CA LYS A 64 -2.00 -0.96 18.69
C LYS A 64 -2.47 -0.35 20.01
N PHE A 65 -3.34 0.66 19.94
CA PHE A 65 -3.94 1.30 21.10
C PHE A 65 -5.45 1.04 21.09
N PRO A 66 -6.01 0.53 22.19
CA PRO A 66 -7.45 0.37 22.31
C PRO A 66 -8.08 1.77 22.38
N ASP A 67 -8.82 2.11 21.33
CA ASP A 67 -9.63 3.31 21.29
C ASP A 67 -10.71 3.20 22.38
N SER A 68 -10.51 3.89 23.51
CA SER A 68 -11.63 4.21 24.41
C SER A 68 -12.63 5.17 23.75
N PHE A 69 -12.28 5.72 22.58
CA PHE A 69 -13.09 6.63 21.78
C PHE A 69 -13.44 5.98 20.44
N THR A 70 -14.73 5.74 20.23
CA THR A 70 -15.36 5.24 18.99
C THR A 70 -15.21 6.17 17.77
N TYR A 71 -14.27 7.11 17.78
CA TYR A 71 -14.11 8.10 16.73
C TYR A 71 -13.32 7.53 15.55
N ARG A 72 -14.06 7.17 14.49
CA ARG A 72 -13.52 6.86 13.16
C ARG A 72 -13.78 8.05 12.25
N GLY A 73 -12.86 9.01 12.18
CA GLY A 73 -13.02 10.24 11.39
C GLY A 73 -11.70 10.94 11.07
N GLU A 74 -11.77 12.18 10.59
CA GLU A 74 -10.62 13.01 10.15
C GLU A 74 -9.52 13.23 11.20
N ALA A 75 -9.75 12.84 12.45
CA ALA A 75 -8.76 12.90 13.53
C ALA A 75 -7.60 11.92 13.36
N GLU A 76 -7.76 10.83 12.59
CA GLU A 76 -6.69 9.82 12.46
C GLU A 76 -5.68 10.16 11.36
N VAL A 77 -6.14 10.73 10.24
CA VAL A 77 -5.29 11.21 9.13
C VAL A 77 -5.80 12.54 8.61
N SER A 78 -4.95 13.56 8.75
CA SER A 78 -5.24 14.90 8.27
C SER A 78 -4.89 15.06 6.79
N GLU A 79 -5.37 16.13 6.16
CA GLU A 79 -4.97 16.49 4.79
C GLU A 79 -3.46 16.78 4.68
N LYS A 80 -2.81 17.20 5.76
CA LYS A 80 -1.36 17.45 5.76
C LYS A 80 -0.58 16.15 5.66
N ASP A 81 -1.09 15.09 6.29
CA ASP A 81 -0.45 13.77 6.30
C ASP A 81 -0.41 13.13 4.92
N ILE A 82 -1.24 13.57 3.97
CA ILE A 82 -1.26 13.04 2.60
C ILE A 82 -0.66 14.00 1.57
N GLN A 83 -0.13 15.15 1.98
CA GLN A 83 0.50 16.11 1.07
C GLN A 83 1.91 15.67 0.67
N VAL A 84 2.19 15.75 -0.63
CA VAL A 84 3.49 15.47 -1.25
C VAL A 84 3.88 16.58 -2.22
N PHE A 85 5.17 16.69 -2.54
CA PHE A 85 5.71 17.66 -3.52
C PHE A 85 5.27 19.11 -3.30
N ALA A 86 5.49 19.65 -2.09
CA ALA A 86 5.05 21.00 -1.71
C ALA A 86 5.46 22.10 -2.72
N GLU A 87 6.70 22.07 -3.21
CA GLU A 87 7.20 23.03 -4.21
C GLU A 87 6.43 22.98 -5.53
N GLN A 88 6.14 21.77 -6.02
CA GLN A 88 5.34 21.58 -7.23
C GLN A 88 3.91 22.10 -7.03
N CYS A 89 3.34 21.89 -5.84
CA CYS A 89 1.99 22.36 -5.53
C CYS A 89 1.88 23.86 -5.32
N ALA A 90 2.99 24.53 -4.96
CA ALA A 90 3.12 25.98 -4.89
C ALA A 90 3.46 26.62 -6.25
N SER A 91 3.73 25.82 -7.30
CA SER A 91 4.05 26.34 -8.63
C SER A 91 2.83 26.89 -9.36
N GLU A 92 3.03 27.93 -10.18
CA GLU A 92 1.96 28.54 -10.99
C GLU A 92 1.27 27.53 -11.91
N THR A 93 2.00 26.52 -12.38
CA THR A 93 1.48 25.41 -13.19
C THR A 93 0.35 24.66 -12.50
N CYS A 94 0.50 24.32 -11.21
CA CYS A 94 -0.53 23.60 -10.46
C CYS A 94 -1.56 24.51 -9.78
N HIS A 95 -1.28 25.80 -9.67
CA HIS A 95 -2.29 26.80 -9.30
C HIS A 95 -3.27 27.08 -10.44
N SER A 96 -2.80 27.06 -11.70
CA SER A 96 -3.62 27.33 -12.88
C SER A 96 -4.31 26.09 -13.46
N SER A 97 -3.79 24.88 -13.26
CA SER A 97 -4.36 23.66 -13.82
C SER A 97 -4.12 22.38 -13.01
N CYS A 98 -5.17 21.56 -12.87
CA CYS A 98 -5.10 20.22 -12.28
C CYS A 98 -4.99 19.08 -13.32
N LYS A 99 -4.68 19.40 -14.58
CA LYS A 99 -4.68 18.40 -15.67
C LYS A 99 -3.50 17.42 -15.60
N SER A 100 -2.35 17.86 -15.11
CA SER A 100 -1.17 16.99 -15.04
C SER A 100 -1.26 16.06 -13.82
N LEU A 101 -0.78 14.82 -13.97
CA LEU A 101 -0.72 13.86 -12.86
C LEU A 101 0.06 14.39 -11.64
N LYS A 102 1.11 15.18 -11.89
CA LYS A 102 1.90 15.84 -10.83
C LYS A 102 1.07 16.86 -10.04
N CYS A 103 0.15 17.58 -10.70
CA CYS A 103 -0.73 18.50 -10.00
C CYS A 103 -1.87 17.75 -9.29
N GLN A 104 -2.28 16.58 -9.77
CA GLN A 104 -3.30 15.77 -9.10
C GLN A 104 -2.89 15.30 -7.70
N THR A 105 -1.59 15.27 -7.38
CA THR A 105 -1.10 15.00 -6.01
C THR A 105 -1.19 16.20 -5.07
N CYS A 106 -1.62 17.37 -5.55
CA CYS A 106 -1.82 18.56 -4.73
C CYS A 106 -3.21 18.56 -4.09
N ASN A 107 -3.30 19.03 -2.85
CA ASN A 107 -4.54 19.00 -2.06
C ASN A 107 -5.74 19.63 -2.80
N GLN A 108 -5.53 20.73 -3.53
CA GLN A 108 -6.58 21.41 -4.29
C GLN A 108 -7.06 20.66 -5.53
N CYS A 109 -6.27 19.71 -6.03
CA CYS A 109 -6.54 18.98 -7.27
C CYS A 109 -6.95 17.53 -7.04
N MET A 110 -6.68 16.97 -5.85
CA MET A 110 -7.13 15.63 -5.50
C MET A 110 -8.66 15.56 -5.50
N ASN A 111 -9.22 14.64 -6.27
CA ASN A 111 -10.62 14.30 -6.14
C ASN A 111 -10.88 13.53 -4.84
N LYS A 112 -12.16 13.33 -4.50
CA LYS A 112 -12.55 12.63 -3.26
C LYS A 112 -11.95 11.22 -3.19
N GLU A 113 -11.94 10.48 -4.28
CA GLU A 113 -11.45 9.10 -4.31
C GLU A 113 -9.93 9.01 -4.09
N MET A 114 -9.16 9.90 -4.74
CA MET A 114 -7.71 10.05 -4.57
C MET A 114 -7.34 10.40 -3.13
N ARG A 115 -8.12 11.29 -2.51
CA ARG A 115 -7.93 11.68 -1.12
C ARG A 115 -8.17 10.52 -0.17
N GLU A 116 -9.27 9.78 -0.34
CA GLU A 116 -9.58 8.62 0.50
C GLU A 116 -8.52 7.52 0.35
N ILE A 117 -8.08 7.20 -0.87
CA ILE A 117 -7.06 6.16 -1.06
C ILE A 117 -5.70 6.58 -0.49
N ALA A 118 -5.33 7.86 -0.56
CA ALA A 118 -4.09 8.36 0.03
C ALA A 118 -4.13 8.30 1.57
N LYS A 119 -5.29 8.61 2.18
CA LYS A 119 -5.48 8.46 3.63
C LYS A 119 -5.43 6.99 4.06
N GLN A 120 -6.06 6.09 3.30
CA GLN A 120 -6.01 4.65 3.54
C GLN A 120 -4.57 4.11 3.44
N ALA A 121 -3.86 4.45 2.36
CA ALA A 121 -2.46 4.06 2.18
C ALA A 121 -1.55 4.60 3.29
N TYR A 122 -1.86 5.78 3.82
CA TYR A 122 -1.15 6.31 4.98
C TYR A 122 -1.37 5.43 6.22
N LEU A 123 -2.61 5.05 6.52
CA LEU A 123 -2.94 4.15 7.63
C LEU A 123 -2.33 2.76 7.45
N GLU A 124 -2.40 2.19 6.25
CA GLU A 124 -1.77 0.92 5.91
C GLU A 124 -0.28 0.97 6.23
N PHE A 125 0.41 2.04 5.83
CA PHE A 125 1.81 2.23 6.16
C PHE A 125 2.04 2.27 7.66
N MET A 126 1.27 3.06 8.41
CA MET A 126 1.43 3.17 9.87
C MET A 126 1.15 1.83 10.60
N ASN A 127 0.24 1.02 10.06
CA ASN A 127 -0.21 -0.24 10.65
C ASN A 127 0.41 -1.50 10.03
N ARG A 128 1.36 -1.36 9.08
CA ARG A 128 1.91 -2.48 8.29
C ARG A 128 2.58 -3.59 9.10
N GLY A 129 3.00 -3.30 10.33
CA GLY A 129 3.75 -4.26 11.15
C GLY A 129 5.02 -4.73 10.43
N LYS A 130 5.08 -6.02 10.09
CA LYS A 130 6.20 -6.62 9.34
C LYS A 130 5.95 -6.72 7.83
N TYR A 131 4.78 -6.34 7.32
CA TYR A 131 4.51 -6.31 5.89
C TYR A 131 5.32 -5.22 5.19
N ARG A 132 5.63 -5.48 3.92
CA ARG A 132 6.25 -4.53 3.00
C ARG A 132 5.38 -4.40 1.78
N ARG A 133 5.38 -3.20 1.21
CA ARG A 133 4.63 -2.90 0.01
C ARG A 133 5.40 -3.44 -1.20
N ILE A 134 4.78 -4.33 -1.96
CA ILE A 134 5.34 -4.83 -3.22
C ILE A 134 4.90 -3.95 -4.39
N PHE A 135 3.66 -3.46 -4.36
CA PHE A 135 3.10 -2.57 -5.37
C PHE A 135 2.36 -1.37 -4.73
N PRO A 136 2.45 -0.14 -5.27
CA PRO A 136 3.38 0.28 -6.32
C PRO A 136 4.84 0.00 -5.93
N THR A 137 5.70 -0.31 -6.89
CA THR A 137 7.06 -0.80 -6.60
C THR A 137 7.87 0.25 -5.84
N PRO A 138 8.41 -0.06 -4.65
CA PRO A 138 9.22 0.91 -3.91
C PRO A 138 10.46 1.34 -4.70
N ILE A 139 10.88 2.61 -4.53
CA ILE A 139 11.96 3.22 -5.34
C ILE A 139 13.27 2.43 -5.23
N VAL A 140 13.57 1.86 -4.06
CA VAL A 140 14.80 1.08 -3.83
C VAL A 140 14.89 -0.12 -4.77
N HIS A 141 13.75 -0.69 -5.17
CA HIS A 141 13.67 -1.86 -6.03
C HIS A 141 13.61 -1.52 -7.54
N GLN A 142 13.51 -0.25 -7.91
CA GLN A 142 13.51 0.18 -9.33
C GLN A 142 14.90 0.04 -10.00
N LYS A 143 15.96 -0.15 -9.22
CA LYS A 143 17.31 -0.47 -9.74
C LYS A 143 17.50 -1.96 -10.04
N THR A 144 16.59 -2.82 -9.60
CA THR A 144 16.64 -4.26 -9.88
C THR A 144 15.89 -4.53 -11.19
N PRO A 145 16.55 -5.08 -12.22
CA PRO A 145 15.96 -5.31 -13.54
C PRO A 145 15.01 -6.52 -13.57
N LEU A 146 14.21 -6.74 -12.51
CA LEU A 146 13.21 -7.82 -12.50
C LEU A 146 11.96 -7.46 -13.33
N LEU A 147 11.80 -6.17 -13.70
CA LEU A 147 10.81 -5.68 -14.67
C LEU A 147 11.47 -4.84 -15.77
N SER A 148 12.68 -5.19 -16.22
CA SER A 148 13.30 -4.59 -17.41
C SER A 148 12.96 -5.33 -18.70
N SER A 149 11.86 -6.08 -18.74
CA SER A 149 11.36 -6.75 -19.94
C SER A 149 10.11 -6.04 -20.44
N THR A 150 10.31 -5.09 -21.37
CA THR A 150 9.44 -4.80 -22.55
C THR A 150 7.95 -4.52 -22.40
N GLU A 151 7.32 -4.67 -21.24
CA GLU A 151 5.92 -4.33 -20.99
C GLU A 151 5.88 -3.05 -20.15
N THR A 152 5.65 -1.92 -20.80
CA THR A 152 5.14 -0.75 -20.11
C THR A 152 3.80 -1.14 -19.49
N ILE A 153 3.77 -1.46 -18.19
CA ILE A 153 2.52 -1.69 -17.48
C ILE A 153 1.70 -0.41 -17.60
N GLU A 154 0.64 -0.45 -18.40
CA GLU A 154 -0.31 0.66 -18.49
C GLU A 154 -1.04 0.77 -17.16
N LEU A 155 -0.59 1.71 -16.32
CA LEU A 155 -1.22 1.99 -15.05
C LEU A 155 -2.54 2.70 -15.29
N SER A 156 -3.58 2.25 -14.58
CA SER A 156 -4.80 3.05 -14.42
C SER A 156 -4.46 4.42 -13.83
N SER A 157 -5.33 5.41 -14.05
CA SER A 157 -5.14 6.76 -13.51
C SER A 157 -4.91 6.76 -11.99
N MET A 158 -5.62 5.90 -11.26
CA MET A 158 -5.46 5.75 -9.81
C MET A 158 -4.13 5.10 -9.44
N ASN A 159 -3.70 4.06 -10.17
CA ASN A 159 -2.41 3.41 -9.90
C ASN A 159 -1.24 4.34 -10.21
N ALA A 160 -1.34 5.15 -11.27
CA ALA A 160 -0.36 6.17 -11.62
C ALA A 160 -0.29 7.28 -10.55
N PHE A 161 -1.45 7.69 -10.02
CA PHE A 161 -1.52 8.61 -8.89
C PHE A 161 -0.84 8.03 -7.64
N MET A 162 -1.15 6.78 -7.27
CA MET A 162 -0.56 6.14 -6.10
C MET A 162 0.94 5.92 -6.23
N ASP A 163 1.42 5.50 -7.41
CA ASP A 163 2.85 5.36 -7.68
C ASP A 163 3.58 6.70 -7.47
N LEU A 164 3.05 7.79 -8.05
CA LEU A 164 3.63 9.11 -7.88
C LEU A 164 3.54 9.61 -6.44
N TRP A 165 2.42 9.39 -5.77
CA TRP A 165 2.21 9.78 -4.38
C TRP A 165 3.20 9.08 -3.44
N PHE A 166 3.39 7.77 -3.57
CA PHE A 166 4.38 7.03 -2.78
C PHE A 166 5.82 7.48 -3.06
N LYS A 167 6.15 7.85 -4.30
CA LYS A 167 7.44 8.49 -4.61
C LYS A 167 7.61 9.79 -3.85
N GLY A 168 6.57 10.62 -3.82
CA GLY A 168 6.56 11.86 -3.05
C GLY A 168 6.74 11.64 -1.55
N LYS A 169 6.08 10.62 -1.00
CA LYS A 169 6.27 10.20 0.40
C LYS A 169 7.69 9.77 0.70
N CYS A 170 8.28 8.92 -0.14
CA CYS A 170 9.67 8.48 -0.04
C CYS A 170 10.67 9.65 -0.10
N HIS A 171 10.41 10.68 -0.93
CA HIS A 171 11.25 11.87 -0.96
C HIS A 171 11.21 12.69 0.33
N GLN A 172 10.09 12.70 1.04
CA GLN A 172 9.93 13.39 2.32
C GLN A 172 10.49 12.58 3.49
N ASP A 173 10.25 11.27 3.48
CA ASP A 173 10.65 10.34 4.53
C ASP A 173 11.12 9.01 3.90
N PRO A 174 12.42 8.67 4.03
CA PRO A 174 13.01 7.46 3.46
C PRO A 174 12.33 6.15 3.90
N SER A 175 11.62 6.15 5.03
CA SER A 175 10.93 4.94 5.51
C SER A 175 9.79 4.48 4.57
N TRP A 176 9.30 5.36 3.69
CA TRP A 176 8.28 5.08 2.67
C TRP A 176 8.85 4.51 1.36
N CYS A 177 10.18 4.46 1.25
CA CYS A 177 10.87 3.92 0.07
C CYS A 177 10.94 2.39 0.03
N TYR A 178 10.39 1.70 1.04
CA TYR A 178 10.46 0.26 1.27
C TYR A 178 9.08 -0.39 1.44
#